data_AF-A0A1M5ZE96-F1
#
_entry.id   AF-A0A1M5ZE96-F1
#
_cell.length_a   1.000
_cell.length_b   1.000
_cell.length_c   1.000
_cell.angle_alpha   90.00
_cell.angle_beta   90.00
_cell.angle_gamma   90.00
#
_symmetry.space_group_name_H-M   'P 1'
#
loop_
_entity.id
_entity.type
_entity.pdbx_description
1 polymer ?
#
loop_
_entity_poly.entity_id
_entity_poly.type
_entity_poly.pdbx_seq_one_letter_code
_entity_poly.pdbx_strand_id
1 'polypeptide(L)'
;MHVRGHGGTGKRRFRPMTGGSDSPDWSGAPEGWNWAAQDEDGRWFWYGVKPVPGIGGGVWRAPSRAQAYAGQGAPNPEWYESLRERPG
;
A
#
# COMPACT_ATOMS: atom_id res chain seq x y z
N MET A 1 17.06 -15.66 -50.65
CA MET A 1 16.12 -14.65 -50.13
C MET A 1 16.22 -14.65 -48.62
N HIS A 2 16.72 -13.55 -48.05
CA HIS A 2 16.78 -13.30 -46.60
C HIS A 2 15.47 -12.63 -46.18
N VAL A 3 14.87 -13.06 -45.06
CA VAL A 3 14.16 -12.15 -44.13
C VAL A 3 14.37 -12.63 -42.68
N ARG A 4 14.70 -11.66 -41.82
CA ARG A 4 14.95 -11.73 -40.37
C ARG A 4 13.71 -11.29 -39.59
N GLY A 5 13.73 -11.56 -38.27
CA GLY A 5 12.99 -10.84 -37.21
C GLY A 5 11.60 -11.44 -36.94
N HIS A 6 11.09 -11.59 -35.73
CA HIS A 6 11.22 -10.86 -34.45
C HIS A 6 11.06 -11.89 -33.30
N GLY A 7 11.73 -11.85 -32.15
CA GLY A 7 11.79 -10.74 -31.19
C GLY A 7 10.50 -10.71 -30.36
N GLY A 8 10.52 -11.11 -29.08
CA GLY A 8 9.39 -10.83 -28.19
C GLY A 8 9.18 -11.77 -27.01
N THR A 9 9.91 -11.48 -25.93
CA THR A 9 9.40 -11.44 -24.55
C THR A 9 8.76 -12.69 -23.96
N GLY A 10 9.57 -13.33 -23.10
CA GLY A 10 9.13 -14.33 -22.14
C GLY A 10 7.82 -13.92 -21.47
N LYS A 11 6.87 -14.85 -21.53
CA LYS A 11 5.73 -14.88 -20.63
C LYS A 11 6.30 -15.11 -19.24
N ARG A 12 6.76 -14.04 -18.59
CA ARG A 12 6.90 -14.00 -17.13
C ARG A 12 5.49 -14.20 -16.63
N ARG A 13 5.16 -15.48 -16.40
CA ARG A 13 4.04 -15.88 -15.57
C ARG A 13 4.18 -15.04 -14.32
N PHE A 14 3.28 -14.08 -14.14
CA PHE A 14 3.05 -13.48 -12.85
C PHE A 14 2.66 -14.65 -11.96
N ARG A 15 3.66 -15.23 -11.28
CA ARG A 15 3.41 -15.96 -10.05
C ARG A 15 2.85 -14.89 -9.12
N PRO A 16 1.59 -14.96 -8.67
CA PRO A 16 1.24 -14.22 -7.49
C PRO A 16 2.13 -14.81 -6.39
N MET A 17 3.18 -14.08 -6.03
CA MET A 17 3.86 -14.35 -4.77
C MET A 17 2.88 -13.88 -3.70
N THR A 18 1.98 -14.78 -3.32
CA THR A 18 1.22 -14.67 -2.08
C THR A 18 2.24 -14.60 -0.95
N GLY A 19 2.55 -13.39 -0.49
CA GLY A 19 3.62 -13.18 0.47
C GLY A 19 4.00 -11.71 0.54
N GLY A 20 3.13 -10.88 1.10
CA GLY A 20 3.45 -9.52 1.47
C GLY A 20 2.31 -9.01 2.31
N SER A 21 2.42 -9.18 3.62
CA SER A 21 1.50 -8.75 4.67
C SER A 21 0.49 -7.69 4.24
N ASP A 22 -0.81 -7.92 4.45
CA ASP A 22 -1.90 -6.94 4.27
C ASP A 22 -1.74 -5.65 5.11
N SER A 23 -0.61 -5.45 5.75
CA SER A 23 -0.22 -4.25 6.48
C SER A 23 1.30 -4.16 6.52
N PRO A 24 1.86 -2.94 6.55
CA PRO A 24 3.29 -2.71 6.70
C PRO A 24 3.82 -3.29 8.03
N ASP A 25 5.12 -3.55 8.08
CA ASP A 25 5.80 -4.01 9.29
C ASP A 25 5.89 -2.88 10.33
N TRP A 26 5.23 -3.07 11.47
CA TRP A 26 5.17 -2.09 12.57
C TRP A 26 6.53 -1.77 13.19
N SER A 27 7.56 -2.60 13.00
CA SER A 27 8.93 -2.26 13.40
C SER A 27 9.48 -1.03 12.65
N GLY A 28 8.92 -0.70 11.49
CA GLY A 28 9.26 0.52 10.75
C GLY A 28 8.43 1.76 11.12
N ALA A 29 7.46 1.64 12.03
CA ALA A 29 6.61 2.76 12.43
C ALA A 29 7.34 3.67 13.45
N PRO A 30 7.31 5.01 13.29
CA PRO A 30 7.89 5.90 14.27
C PRO A 30 7.22 5.79 15.64
N GLU A 31 7.92 6.21 16.70
CA GLU A 31 7.36 6.23 18.05
C GLU A 31 6.14 7.15 18.13
N GLY A 32 5.06 6.67 18.76
CA GLY A 32 3.79 7.38 18.87
C GLY A 32 2.87 7.27 17.65
N TRP A 33 3.27 6.50 16.62
CA TRP A 33 2.46 6.26 15.43
C TRP A 33 1.74 4.92 15.56
N ASN A 34 0.47 5.01 15.99
CA ASN A 34 -0.32 3.87 16.41
C ASN A 34 -1.36 3.44 15.37
N TRP A 35 -1.34 4.02 14.17
CA TRP A 35 -2.34 3.76 13.14
C TRP A 35 -1.67 3.51 11.79
N ALA A 36 -2.26 2.62 11.00
CA ALA A 36 -1.85 2.34 9.64
C ALA A 36 -3.06 2.17 8.75
N ALA A 37 -2.99 2.68 7.53
CA ALA A 37 -4.03 2.45 6.55
C ALA A 37 -3.49 2.48 5.13
N GLN A 38 -4.20 1.79 4.24
CA GLN A 38 -3.93 1.76 2.82
C GLN A 38 -4.89 2.70 2.09
N ASP A 39 -4.41 3.39 1.07
CA ASP A 39 -5.28 4.07 0.11
C ASP A 39 -5.69 3.14 -1.06
N GLU A 40 -6.58 3.61 -1.93
CA GLU A 40 -7.13 2.86 -3.06
C GLU A 40 -6.04 2.37 -4.03
N ASP A 41 -4.99 3.16 -4.21
CA ASP A 41 -3.82 2.84 -5.05
C ASP A 41 -2.90 1.78 -4.42
N GLY A 42 -3.19 1.37 -3.19
CA GLY A 42 -2.43 0.38 -2.46
C GLY A 42 -1.25 0.95 -1.66
N ARG A 43 -1.10 2.27 -1.56
CA ARG A 43 -0.04 2.90 -0.77
C ARG A 43 -0.40 2.84 0.71
N TRP A 44 0.56 2.41 1.51
CA TRP A 44 0.43 2.36 2.96
C TRP A 44 1.04 3.59 3.60
N PHE A 45 0.37 4.07 4.64
CA PHE A 45 0.85 5.15 5.48
C PHE A 45 0.70 4.80 6.96
N TRP A 46 1.69 5.20 7.74
CA TRP A 46 1.55 5.33 9.19
C TRP A 46 0.83 6.62 9.51
N TYR A 47 0.14 6.65 10.65
CA TYR A 47 -0.44 7.85 11.22
C TYR A 47 -0.21 8.00 12.73
N GLY A 48 0.15 9.21 13.15
CA GLY A 48 0.28 9.60 14.57
C GLY A 48 -1.06 9.85 15.28
N VAL A 49 -2.14 10.02 14.50
CA VAL A 49 -3.51 10.17 14.98
C VAL A 49 -4.43 9.30 14.13
N LYS A 50 -5.60 8.92 14.66
CA LYS A 50 -6.56 8.14 13.88
C LYS A 50 -7.01 8.92 12.63
N PRO A 51 -6.74 8.44 11.41
CA PRO A 51 -7.16 9.13 10.19
C PRO A 51 -8.65 8.93 9.94
N VAL A 52 -9.22 9.76 9.06
CA VAL A 52 -10.60 9.65 8.58
C VAL A 52 -10.65 9.33 7.09
N PRO A 53 -11.63 8.55 6.62
CA PRO A 53 -11.73 8.21 5.21
C PRO A 53 -12.16 9.43 4.38
N GLY A 54 -11.40 9.74 3.33
CA GLY A 54 -11.73 10.75 2.33
C GLY A 54 -12.35 10.10 1.09
N ILE A 55 -13.63 9.69 1.19
CA ILE A 55 -14.33 8.83 0.21
C ILE A 55 -14.24 9.33 -1.24
N GLY A 56 -14.29 10.64 -1.49
CA GLY A 56 -14.19 11.20 -2.84
C GLY A 56 -12.79 11.18 -3.47
N GLY A 57 -11.77 10.73 -2.74
CA GLY A 57 -10.38 10.71 -3.22
C GLY A 57 -9.63 9.41 -2.93
N GLY A 58 -10.30 8.36 -2.48
CA GLY A 58 -9.67 7.06 -2.29
C GLY A 58 -8.56 7.01 -1.23
N VAL A 59 -8.53 7.97 -0.27
CA VAL A 59 -7.41 8.14 0.66
C VAL A 59 -7.86 8.33 2.10
N TRP A 60 -6.97 7.99 3.03
CA TRP A 60 -7.08 8.35 4.46
C TRP A 60 -6.47 9.72 4.74
N ARG A 61 -7.22 10.58 5.44
CA ARG A 61 -6.82 11.98 5.75
C ARG A 61 -6.38 12.11 7.20
N ALA A 62 -5.26 12.79 7.39
CA ALA A 62 -4.72 13.22 8.69
C ALA A 62 -3.91 14.52 8.48
N PRO A 63 -3.54 15.25 9.56
CA PRO A 63 -2.60 16.36 9.46
C PRO A 63 -1.27 15.89 8.86
N SER A 64 -0.67 16.64 7.92
CA SER A 64 0.53 16.19 7.17
C SER A 64 1.72 15.79 8.06
N ARG A 65 1.88 16.41 9.24
CA ARG A 65 2.92 16.06 10.22
C ARG A 65 2.74 14.69 10.90
N ALA A 66 1.53 14.13 10.81
CA ALA A 66 1.13 12.87 11.41
C ALA A 66 0.82 11.82 10.32
N GLN A 67 1.40 11.97 9.13
CA GLN A 67 1.32 11.01 8.02
C GLN A 67 2.73 10.72 7.47
N ALA A 68 3.06 9.45 7.26
CA ALA A 68 4.35 9.00 6.77
C ALA A 68 4.16 7.78 5.90
N TYR A 69 4.83 7.74 4.75
CA TYR A 69 4.76 6.60 3.84
C TYR A 69 5.39 5.36 4.49
N ALA A 70 4.67 4.24 4.43
CA ALA A 70 5.07 2.98 5.03
C ALA A 70 5.44 1.91 4.00
N GLY A 71 4.90 1.99 2.78
CA GLY A 71 5.22 1.05 1.71
C GLY A 71 4.15 0.97 0.61
N GLN A 72 4.37 0.07 -0.34
CA GLN A 72 3.46 -0.20 -1.46
C GLN A 72 2.91 -1.62 -1.35
N GLY A 73 1.58 -1.74 -1.38
CA GLY A 73 0.85 -3.00 -1.59
C GLY A 73 0.19 -3.05 -2.97
N ALA A 74 -0.68 -4.04 -3.16
CA ALA A 74 -1.59 -4.07 -4.30
C ALA A 74 -2.71 -3.01 -4.14
N PRO A 75 -3.26 -2.46 -5.23
CA PRO A 75 -4.48 -1.64 -5.17
C PRO A 75 -5.61 -2.35 -4.44
N ASN A 76 -6.37 -1.60 -3.65
CA ASN A 76 -7.39 -2.14 -2.76
C ASN A 76 -8.72 -1.38 -2.93
N PRO A 77 -9.75 -1.97 -3.56
CA PRO A 77 -11.06 -1.31 -3.68
C PRO A 77 -11.76 -1.11 -2.33
N GLU A 78 -11.45 -1.96 -1.35
CA GLU A 78 -11.98 -1.91 0.03
C GLU A 78 -11.00 -1.18 0.98
N TRP A 79 -10.23 -0.22 0.46
CA TRP A 79 -9.22 0.54 1.23
C TRP A 79 -9.77 1.19 2.51
N TYR A 80 -11.06 1.51 2.54
CA TYR A 80 -11.75 2.10 3.70
C TYR A 80 -11.91 1.12 4.88
N GLU A 81 -11.69 -0.17 4.67
CA GLU A 81 -11.64 -1.18 5.73
C GLU A 81 -10.21 -1.43 6.24
N SER A 82 -9.19 -0.85 5.60
CA SER A 82 -7.78 -1.15 5.88
C SER A 82 -7.21 -0.49 7.15
N LEU A 83 -7.96 0.39 7.82
CA LEU A 83 -7.48 1.09 9.00
C LEU A 83 -7.23 0.10 10.15
N ARG A 84 -5.97 0.08 10.59
CA ARG A 84 -5.48 -0.79 11.66
C ARG A 84 -4.81 0.04 12.74
N GLU A 85 -4.99 -0.41 13.98
CA GLU A 85 -4.26 0.09 15.14
C GLU A 85 -3.02 -0.78 15.38
N ARG A 86 -1.94 -0.18 15.86
CA ARG A 86 -0.70 -0.88 16.19
C ARG A 86 -0.98 -1.92 17.28
N PRO A 87 -0.61 -3.19 17.08
CA PRO A 87 -0.71 -4.18 18.15
C PRO A 87 0.24 -3.79 19.28
N GLY A 88 -0.28 -3.82 20.52
CA GLY A 88 0.47 -3.57 21.75
C GLY A 88 1.33 -4.75 22.19
#